data_AF-G3AG08-F1
#
_entry.id   AF-G3AG08-F1
#
_cell.length_a   1.000
_cell.length_b   1.000
_cell.length_c   1.000
_cell.angle_alpha   90.00
_cell.angle_beta   90.00
_cell.angle_gamma   90.00
#
_symmetry.space_group_name_H-M   'P 1'
#
loop_
_entity.id
_entity.type
_entity.pdbx_description
1 polymer ?
#
loop_
_entity_poly.entity_id
_entity_poly.type
_entity_poly.pdbx_seq_one_letter_code
_entity_poly.pdbx_strand_id
1 'polypeptide(L)'
;MGCDRRLLNIISDITDLSFERFRNSISETNYAILCNDMKKKLDEMNINMMESVLASSKSDAELMVQEFGMEVEEFCFLLSCEIKRLATILYLEACLLNKTPEDEQIDQLVHQIFRLLEFIVIKNNYKWYSTLIWSVFMAASEISSLSPDCEDLRYLTLQIFDKLEDNTLGNVGKTRQIVLSIWKRRDLDNCDENSFGLMADNSKKNKKKGLMGWVNDWEKYVVDEDYAIALA
;
A
#
# COMPACT_ATOMS: atom_id res chain seq x y z
N MET A 1 -1.75 -4.11 -20.91
CA MET A 1 -0.93 -3.43 -19.89
C MET A 1 -1.90 -2.75 -18.92
N GLY A 2 -2.34 -3.50 -17.91
CA GLY A 2 -3.64 -3.30 -17.27
C GLY A 2 -3.59 -2.45 -16.01
N CYS A 3 -3.82 -1.15 -16.17
CA CYS A 3 -4.26 -0.27 -15.10
C CYS A 3 -5.43 0.56 -15.67
N ASP A 4 -6.54 0.67 -14.95
CA ASP A 4 -7.67 1.49 -15.38
C ASP A 4 -7.20 2.95 -15.54
N ARG A 5 -7.49 3.58 -16.69
CA ARG A 5 -7.13 4.97 -16.95
C ARG A 5 -7.67 5.92 -15.87
N ARG A 6 -8.83 5.59 -15.28
CA ARG A 6 -9.40 6.35 -14.17
C ARG A 6 -8.52 6.29 -12.94
N LEU A 7 -7.97 5.10 -12.63
CA LEU A 7 -7.08 4.91 -11.49
C LEU A 7 -5.75 5.65 -11.69
N LEU A 8 -5.18 5.59 -12.89
CA LEU A 8 -3.96 6.34 -13.23
C LEU A 8 -4.14 7.85 -13.07
N ASN A 9 -5.29 8.39 -13.50
CA ASN A 9 -5.59 9.81 -13.30
C ASN A 9 -5.65 10.17 -11.80
N ILE A 10 -6.24 9.31 -10.97
CA ILE A 10 -6.30 9.54 -9.51
C ILE A 10 -4.89 9.51 -8.91
N ILE A 11 -4.04 8.56 -9.31
CA ILE A 11 -2.65 8.52 -8.85
C ILE A 11 -1.93 9.82 -9.23
N SER A 12 -2.09 10.30 -10.46
CA SER A 12 -1.53 11.58 -10.90
C SER A 12 -2.04 12.75 -10.06
N ASP A 13 -3.36 12.82 -9.83
CA ASP A 13 -3.99 13.87 -9.03
C ASP A 13 -3.45 13.86 -7.58
N ILE A 14 -3.23 12.67 -6.99
CA ILE A 14 -2.63 12.53 -5.65
C ILE A 14 -1.20 13.07 -5.65
N THR A 15 -0.38 12.65 -6.61
CA THR A 15 1.01 13.09 -6.74
C THR A 15 1.11 14.60 -6.92
N ASP A 16 0.32 15.19 -7.82
CA ASP A 16 0.31 16.63 -8.06
C ASP A 16 -0.11 17.40 -6.80
N LEU A 17 -1.19 16.95 -6.13
CA LEU A 17 -1.67 17.60 -4.92
C LEU A 17 -0.69 17.49 -3.75
N SER A 18 0.08 16.40 -3.66
CA SER A 18 1.14 16.23 -2.65
C SER A 18 2.23 17.32 -2.77
N PHE A 19 2.56 17.75 -4.00
CA PHE A 19 3.51 18.84 -4.22
C PHE A 19 2.94 20.22 -3.87
N GLU A 20 1.64 20.42 -4.07
CA GLU A 20 0.97 21.67 -3.75
C GLU A 20 0.81 21.91 -2.25
N ARG A 21 0.84 20.84 -1.44
CA ARG A 21 0.72 20.87 0.02
C ARG A 21 1.71 21.82 0.71
N PHE A 22 2.88 22.07 0.10
CA PHE A 22 3.90 22.99 0.62
C PHE A 22 3.91 24.37 -0.05
N ARG A 23 3.18 24.55 -1.15
CA ARG A 23 3.27 25.76 -1.99
C ARG A 23 2.33 26.89 -1.59
N ASN A 24 1.51 26.70 -0.54
CA ASN A 24 0.48 27.65 -0.09
C ASN A 24 -0.47 28.12 -1.23
N SER A 25 -0.53 27.38 -2.34
CA SER A 25 -1.30 27.72 -3.55
C SER A 25 -2.77 27.36 -3.42
N ILE A 26 -3.10 26.48 -2.47
CA ILE A 26 -4.44 25.96 -2.24
C ILE A 26 -4.82 26.13 -0.76
N SER A 27 -6.08 26.46 -0.49
CA SER A 27 -6.60 26.53 0.88
C SER A 27 -6.79 25.12 1.46
N GLU A 28 -6.67 24.99 2.78
CA GLU A 28 -6.86 23.70 3.46
C GLU A 28 -8.26 23.11 3.19
N THR A 29 -9.29 23.95 3.08
CA THR A 29 -10.65 23.53 2.73
C THR A 29 -10.73 22.95 1.31
N ASN A 30 -10.14 23.63 0.32
CA ASN A 30 -10.16 23.14 -1.06
C ASN A 30 -9.35 21.84 -1.19
N TYR A 31 -8.22 21.76 -0.50
CA TYR A 31 -7.41 20.55 -0.44
C TYR A 31 -8.19 19.36 0.14
N ALA A 32 -8.91 19.57 1.25
CA ALA A 32 -9.75 18.53 1.84
C ALA A 32 -10.88 18.08 0.89
N ILE A 33 -11.48 19.03 0.14
CA ILE A 33 -12.50 18.71 -0.87
C ILE A 33 -11.90 17.81 -1.96
N LEU A 34 -10.74 18.15 -2.51
CA LEU A 34 -10.07 17.35 -3.54
C LEU A 34 -9.71 15.95 -3.03
N CYS A 35 -9.21 15.83 -1.81
CA CYS A 35 -8.91 14.54 -1.18
C CYS A 35 -10.17 13.67 -1.08
N ASN A 36 -11.28 14.24 -0.62
CA ASN A 36 -12.56 13.53 -0.50
C ASN A 36 -13.12 13.13 -1.86
N ASP A 37 -12.99 13.98 -2.89
CA ASP A 37 -13.41 13.66 -4.25
C ASP A 37 -12.62 12.49 -4.84
N MET A 38 -11.30 12.45 -4.63
CA MET A 38 -10.46 11.31 -5.03
C MET A 38 -10.84 10.04 -4.27
N LYS A 39 -11.06 10.14 -2.95
CA LYS A 39 -11.50 9.00 -2.13
C LYS A 39 -12.83 8.44 -2.64
N LYS A 40 -13.81 9.31 -2.89
CA LYS A 40 -15.12 8.91 -3.45
C LYS A 40 -14.98 8.20 -4.79
N LYS A 41 -14.16 8.72 -5.71
CA LYS A 41 -13.88 8.07 -7.00
C LYS A 41 -13.26 6.67 -6.81
N LEU A 42 -12.37 6.49 -5.83
CA LEU A 42 -11.80 5.17 -5.51
C LEU A 42 -12.84 4.21 -4.93
N ASP A 43 -13.76 4.70 -4.11
CA ASP A 43 -14.84 3.88 -3.52
C ASP A 43 -15.84 3.43 -4.59
N GLU A 44 -16.13 4.28 -5.59
CA GLU A 44 -16.96 3.94 -6.75
C GLU A 44 -16.35 2.84 -7.65
N MET A 45 -15.03 2.57 -7.52
CA MET A 45 -14.33 1.52 -8.24
C MET A 45 -14.25 0.18 -7.50
N ASN A 46 -14.81 0.09 -6.28
CA ASN A 46 -14.73 -1.11 -5.46
C ASN A 46 -15.34 -2.33 -6.16
N ILE A 47 -14.56 -3.41 -6.23
CA ILE A 47 -15.03 -4.71 -6.70
C ILE A 47 -15.46 -5.52 -5.47
N ASN A 48 -16.78 -5.60 -5.23
CA ASN A 48 -17.41 -6.31 -4.10
C ASN A 48 -17.18 -7.84 -4.05
N MET A 49 -16.16 -8.38 -4.75
CA MET A 49 -15.73 -9.78 -4.65
C MET A 49 -14.75 -10.03 -3.51
N MET A 50 -14.27 -8.98 -2.84
CA MET A 50 -13.26 -9.10 -1.79
C MET A 50 -13.79 -9.75 -0.50
N GLU A 51 -15.06 -9.55 -0.19
CA GLU A 51 -15.66 -10.01 1.06
C GLU A 51 -15.64 -11.54 1.17
N SER A 52 -15.83 -12.26 0.06
CA SER A 52 -15.74 -13.72 0.04
C SER A 52 -14.30 -14.22 0.23
N VAL A 53 -13.31 -13.58 -0.40
CA VAL A 53 -11.89 -13.96 -0.26
C VAL A 53 -11.39 -13.74 1.16
N LEU A 54 -11.76 -12.61 1.77
CA LEU A 54 -11.37 -12.26 3.14
C LEU A 54 -12.11 -13.07 4.20
N ALA A 55 -13.37 -13.47 3.95
CA ALA A 55 -14.18 -14.23 4.89
C ALA A 55 -13.91 -15.74 4.84
N SER A 56 -13.38 -16.26 3.72
CA SER A 56 -13.13 -17.69 3.60
C SER A 56 -11.77 -18.07 4.19
N SER A 57 -11.78 -19.10 5.03
CA SER A 57 -10.59 -19.89 5.39
C SER A 57 -10.20 -20.91 4.30
N LYS A 58 -10.88 -20.92 3.14
CA LYS A 58 -10.63 -21.87 2.05
C LYS A 58 -9.37 -21.42 1.30
N SER A 59 -8.38 -22.30 1.23
CA SER A 59 -7.10 -22.05 0.55
C SER A 59 -7.19 -22.12 -0.98
N ASP A 60 -8.28 -22.68 -1.53
CA ASP A 60 -8.32 -23.10 -2.92
C ASP A 60 -9.15 -22.15 -3.77
N ALA A 61 -8.48 -21.46 -4.70
CA ALA A 61 -9.13 -20.56 -5.64
C ALA A 61 -10.18 -21.27 -6.50
N GLU A 62 -10.00 -22.55 -6.81
CA GLU A 62 -10.93 -23.33 -7.62
C GLU A 62 -12.34 -23.36 -7.01
N LEU A 63 -12.46 -23.41 -5.68
CA LEU A 63 -13.76 -23.40 -5.00
C LEU A 63 -14.40 -22.01 -5.01
N MET A 64 -13.61 -20.94 -4.88
CA MET A 64 -14.12 -19.57 -4.99
C MET A 64 -14.56 -19.26 -6.42
N VAL A 65 -13.77 -19.68 -7.39
CA VAL A 65 -13.99 -19.46 -8.81
C VAL A 65 -15.27 -20.16 -9.28
N GLN A 66 -15.59 -21.34 -8.71
CA GLN A 66 -16.89 -21.99 -8.90
C GLN A 66 -18.07 -21.18 -8.36
N GLU A 67 -17.93 -20.52 -7.21
CA GLU A 67 -18.99 -19.67 -6.64
C GLU A 67 -19.30 -18.47 -7.56
N PHE A 68 -18.30 -17.95 -8.28
CA PHE A 68 -18.47 -16.83 -9.22
C PHE A 68 -18.73 -17.25 -10.67
N GLY A 69 -18.60 -18.55 -11.01
CA GLY A 69 -18.75 -19.05 -12.38
C GLY A 69 -17.71 -18.48 -13.36
N MET A 70 -16.51 -18.17 -12.87
CA MET A 70 -15.41 -17.56 -13.62
C MET A 70 -14.31 -18.57 -13.91
N GLU A 71 -13.29 -18.17 -14.67
CA GLU A 71 -12.00 -18.89 -14.72
C GLU A 71 -11.04 -18.33 -13.67
N VAL A 72 -10.09 -19.15 -13.18
CA VAL A 72 -9.13 -18.75 -12.12
C VAL A 72 -8.32 -17.53 -12.55
N GLU A 73 -7.94 -17.46 -13.83
CA GLU A 73 -7.17 -16.34 -14.38
C GLU A 73 -7.98 -15.03 -14.40
N GLU A 74 -9.27 -15.11 -14.72
CA GLU A 74 -10.17 -13.94 -14.73
C GLU A 74 -10.43 -13.45 -13.31
N PHE A 75 -10.64 -14.37 -12.37
CA PHE A 75 -10.81 -14.03 -10.96
C PHE A 75 -9.55 -13.36 -10.38
N CYS A 76 -8.37 -13.95 -10.61
CA CYS A 76 -7.10 -13.36 -10.17
C CYS A 76 -6.83 -12.00 -10.85
N PHE A 77 -7.25 -11.81 -12.10
CA PHE A 77 -7.18 -10.52 -12.76
C PHE A 77 -8.00 -9.45 -12.03
N LEU A 78 -9.24 -9.76 -11.66
CA LEU A 78 -10.10 -8.81 -10.93
C LEU A 78 -9.55 -8.49 -9.54
N LEU A 79 -9.03 -9.48 -8.81
CA LEU A 79 -8.35 -9.24 -7.55
C LEU A 79 -7.09 -8.38 -7.74
N SER A 80 -6.36 -8.52 -8.85
CA SER A 80 -5.21 -7.67 -9.16
C SER A 80 -5.61 -6.20 -9.39
N CYS A 81 -6.79 -5.96 -9.96
CA CYS A 81 -7.35 -4.62 -10.12
C CYS A 81 -7.74 -4.04 -8.76
N GLU A 82 -8.33 -4.85 -7.89
CA GLU A 82 -8.70 -4.44 -6.53
C GLU A 82 -7.47 -4.11 -5.67
N ILE A 83 -6.40 -4.92 -5.74
CA ILE A 83 -5.12 -4.62 -5.08
C ILE A 83 -4.59 -3.24 -5.50
N LYS A 84 -4.64 -2.90 -6.79
CA LYS A 84 -4.18 -1.59 -7.29
C LYS A 84 -5.04 -0.45 -6.74
N ARG A 85 -6.35 -0.65 -6.66
CA ARG A 85 -7.30 0.31 -6.07
C ARG A 85 -6.99 0.54 -4.58
N LEU A 86 -6.80 -0.54 -3.81
CA LEU A 86 -6.46 -0.47 -2.39
C LEU A 86 -5.08 0.18 -2.15
N ALA A 87 -4.08 -0.15 -2.96
CA ALA A 87 -2.77 0.49 -2.91
C ALA A 87 -2.87 1.99 -3.23
N THR A 88 -3.78 2.40 -4.11
CA THR A 88 -4.04 3.83 -4.40
C THR A 88 -4.75 4.52 -3.24
N ILE A 89 -5.66 3.83 -2.54
CA ILE A 89 -6.23 4.35 -1.28
C ILE A 89 -5.11 4.54 -0.26
N LEU A 90 -4.26 3.54 -0.07
CA LEU A 90 -3.12 3.60 0.84
C LEU A 90 -2.20 4.80 0.50
N TYR A 91 -1.90 5.00 -0.79
CA TYR A 91 -1.13 6.13 -1.28
C TYR A 91 -1.79 7.49 -0.95
N LEU A 92 -3.10 7.62 -1.15
CA LEU A 92 -3.86 8.82 -0.80
C LEU A 92 -3.79 9.12 0.71
N GLU A 93 -4.03 8.11 1.54
CA GLU A 93 -4.05 8.25 3.00
C GLU A 93 -2.67 8.65 3.54
N ALA A 94 -1.62 8.01 3.05
CA ALA A 94 -0.24 8.26 3.44
C ALA A 94 0.26 9.64 2.94
N CYS A 95 0.06 9.96 1.66
CA CYS A 95 0.59 11.18 1.05
C CYS A 95 -0.18 12.43 1.45
N LEU A 96 -1.52 12.36 1.46
CA LEU A 96 -2.35 13.56 1.54
C LEU A 96 -3.02 13.77 2.89
N LEU A 97 -3.37 12.68 3.57
CA LEU A 97 -4.13 12.72 4.82
C LEU A 97 -3.26 12.54 6.07
N ASN A 98 -1.94 12.48 5.88
CA ASN A 98 -0.93 12.35 6.93
C ASN A 98 -1.15 11.12 7.83
N LYS A 99 -1.75 10.07 7.28
CA LYS A 99 -1.84 8.79 7.95
C LYS A 99 -0.46 8.13 8.00
N THR A 100 -0.29 7.29 9.00
CA THR A 100 0.95 6.58 9.31
C THR A 100 0.67 5.09 9.39
N PRO A 101 1.70 4.22 9.30
CA PRO A 101 1.54 2.78 9.49
C PRO A 101 0.83 2.42 10.79
N GLU A 102 0.95 3.25 11.82
CA GLU A 102 0.37 3.03 13.15
C GLU A 102 -1.12 3.39 13.25
N ASP A 103 -1.71 3.99 12.21
CA ASP A 103 -3.15 4.22 12.14
C ASP A 103 -3.87 2.90 11.80
N GLU A 104 -4.88 2.53 12.59
CA GLU A 104 -5.64 1.28 12.43
C GLU A 104 -6.17 1.06 11.00
N GLN A 105 -6.64 2.13 10.35
CA GLN A 105 -7.14 2.06 8.97
C GLN A 105 -6.04 1.67 7.97
N ILE A 106 -4.81 2.15 8.19
CA ILE A 106 -3.66 1.82 7.34
C ILE A 106 -3.27 0.36 7.54
N ASP A 107 -3.15 -0.06 8.80
CA ASP A 107 -2.85 -1.45 9.15
C ASP A 107 -3.87 -2.43 8.54
N GLN A 108 -5.18 -2.12 8.64
CA GLN A 108 -6.23 -2.92 8.00
C GLN A 108 -6.09 -2.99 6.47
N LEU A 109 -5.79 -1.87 5.79
CA LEU A 109 -5.58 -1.83 4.35
C LEU A 109 -4.36 -2.66 3.93
N VAL A 110 -3.27 -2.58 4.69
CA VAL A 110 -2.04 -3.36 4.45
C VAL A 110 -2.33 -4.86 4.55
N HIS A 111 -3.01 -5.31 5.61
CA HIS A 111 -3.40 -6.71 5.75
C HIS A 111 -4.32 -7.19 4.63
N GLN A 112 -5.28 -6.36 4.24
CA GLN A 112 -6.17 -6.65 3.11
C GLN A 112 -5.39 -6.85 1.81
N ILE A 113 -4.46 -5.96 1.49
CA ILE A 113 -3.61 -6.06 0.30
C ILE A 113 -2.74 -7.32 0.35
N PHE A 114 -2.10 -7.61 1.48
CA PHE A 114 -1.24 -8.79 1.63
C PHE A 114 -2.00 -10.11 1.52
N ARG A 115 -3.22 -10.21 2.05
CA ARG A 115 -4.08 -11.40 1.87
C ARG A 115 -4.37 -11.66 0.40
N LEU A 116 -4.70 -10.62 -0.37
CA LEU A 116 -4.94 -10.76 -1.81
C LEU A 116 -3.65 -11.09 -2.58
N LEU A 117 -2.53 -10.46 -2.23
CA LEU A 117 -1.22 -10.74 -2.84
C LEU A 117 -0.79 -12.18 -2.58
N GLU A 118 -0.93 -12.68 -1.35
CA GLU A 118 -0.62 -14.07 -1.00
C GLU A 118 -1.47 -15.03 -1.82
N PHE A 119 -2.77 -14.77 -1.92
CA PHE A 119 -3.69 -15.58 -2.73
C PHE A 119 -3.27 -15.62 -4.20
N ILE A 120 -2.99 -14.47 -4.81
CA ILE A 120 -2.68 -14.38 -6.24
C ILE A 120 -1.27 -14.92 -6.57
N VAL A 121 -0.26 -14.49 -5.81
CA VAL A 121 1.15 -14.71 -6.13
C VAL A 121 1.67 -16.02 -5.55
N ILE A 122 1.37 -16.30 -4.29
CA ILE A 122 1.91 -17.47 -3.58
C ILE A 122 1.06 -18.71 -3.84
N LYS A 123 -0.27 -18.60 -3.70
CA LYS A 123 -1.17 -19.76 -3.78
C LYS A 123 -1.54 -20.14 -5.22
N ASN A 124 -1.75 -19.16 -6.10
CA ASN A 124 -2.29 -19.41 -7.45
C ASN A 124 -1.32 -19.12 -8.61
N ASN A 125 -0.09 -18.68 -8.32
CA ASN A 125 0.98 -18.42 -9.29
C ASN A 125 0.50 -17.64 -10.54
N TYR A 126 -0.27 -16.59 -10.32
CA TYR A 126 -0.94 -15.83 -11.38
C TYR A 126 0.05 -15.11 -12.30
N LYS A 127 0.05 -15.43 -13.59
CA LYS A 127 1.09 -15.04 -14.57
C LYS A 127 1.30 -13.53 -14.80
N TRP A 128 0.39 -12.66 -14.35
CA TRP A 128 0.45 -11.21 -14.61
C TRP A 128 0.83 -10.35 -13.39
N TYR A 129 1.48 -10.94 -12.39
CA TYR A 129 1.93 -10.25 -11.18
C TYR A 129 2.99 -9.16 -11.43
N SER A 130 3.60 -9.08 -12.63
CA SER A 130 4.52 -7.99 -13.01
C SER A 130 3.90 -6.61 -12.85
N THR A 131 2.58 -6.52 -12.96
CA THR A 131 1.83 -5.26 -12.78
C THR A 131 1.57 -4.90 -11.31
N LEU A 132 2.02 -5.72 -10.36
CA LEU A 132 1.77 -5.56 -8.92
C LEU A 132 2.98 -5.04 -8.14
N ILE A 133 4.15 -4.84 -8.78
CA ILE A 133 5.36 -4.36 -8.10
C ILE A 133 5.09 -3.10 -7.28
N TRP A 134 4.39 -2.12 -7.87
CA TRP A 134 4.03 -0.89 -7.17
C TRP A 134 3.09 -1.13 -6.00
N SER A 135 2.09 -2.01 -6.16
CA SER A 135 1.16 -2.34 -5.07
C SER A 135 1.85 -3.07 -3.91
N VAL A 136 2.81 -3.96 -4.20
CA VAL A 136 3.64 -4.62 -3.18
C VAL A 136 4.50 -3.58 -2.47
N PHE A 137 5.16 -2.69 -3.23
CA PHE A 137 5.93 -1.58 -2.66
C PHE A 137 5.09 -0.71 -1.73
N MET A 138 3.89 -0.29 -2.18
CA MET A 138 2.98 0.54 -1.39
C MET A 138 2.61 -0.13 -0.07
N ALA A 139 2.13 -1.38 -0.10
CA ALA A 139 1.73 -2.09 1.11
C ALA A 139 2.92 -2.39 2.03
N ALA A 140 4.06 -2.81 1.47
CA ALA A 140 5.27 -3.10 2.22
C ALA A 140 5.82 -1.86 2.92
N SER A 141 5.77 -0.71 2.25
CA SER A 141 6.23 0.57 2.80
C SER A 141 5.33 1.09 3.90
N GLU A 142 4.15 0.50 4.14
CA GLU A 142 3.22 0.94 5.19
C GLU A 142 3.00 -0.14 6.27
N ILE A 143 3.87 -1.16 6.34
CA ILE A 143 3.86 -2.12 7.47
C ILE A 143 4.24 -1.38 8.76
N SER A 144 3.37 -1.44 9.77
CA SER A 144 3.65 -0.94 11.11
C SER A 144 4.72 -1.78 11.80
N SER A 145 5.70 -1.11 12.40
CA SER A 145 6.70 -1.76 13.26
C SER A 145 6.15 -2.23 14.60
N LEU A 146 4.96 -1.75 14.99
CA LEU A 146 4.29 -2.08 16.25
C LEU A 146 3.23 -3.17 16.10
N SER A 147 2.87 -3.49 14.84
CA SER A 147 1.93 -4.56 14.54
C SER A 147 2.51 -5.91 14.98
N PRO A 148 1.73 -6.78 15.65
CA PRO A 148 2.20 -8.11 16.02
C PRO A 148 2.58 -8.96 14.81
N ASP A 149 1.96 -8.69 13.66
CA ASP A 149 2.14 -9.42 12.40
C ASP A 149 3.24 -8.78 11.53
N CYS A 150 3.99 -7.79 12.04
CA CYS A 150 5.01 -7.05 11.29
C CYS A 150 6.02 -7.97 10.59
N GLU A 151 6.63 -8.90 11.32
CA GLU A 151 7.65 -9.80 10.78
C GLU A 151 7.06 -10.81 9.79
N ASP A 152 5.82 -11.27 10.02
CA ASP A 152 5.12 -12.18 9.10
C ASP A 152 4.81 -11.47 7.77
N LEU A 153 4.35 -10.22 7.81
CA LEU A 153 4.09 -9.41 6.61
C LEU A 153 5.39 -9.04 5.88
N ARG A 154 6.47 -8.72 6.60
CA ARG A 154 7.80 -8.46 6.01
C ARG A 154 8.34 -9.70 5.32
N TYR A 155 8.23 -10.86 5.96
CA TYR A 155 8.64 -12.13 5.36
C TYR A 155 7.82 -12.45 4.11
N LEU A 156 6.49 -12.33 4.18
CA LEU A 156 5.60 -12.51 3.04
C LEU A 156 5.93 -11.55 1.88
N THR A 157 6.23 -10.28 2.18
CA THR A 157 6.69 -9.30 1.19
C THR A 157 7.91 -9.80 0.44
N LEU A 158 8.92 -10.30 1.17
CA LEU A 158 10.16 -10.80 0.58
C LEU A 158 9.90 -12.03 -0.29
N GLN A 159 9.03 -12.94 0.14
CA GLN A 159 8.61 -14.09 -0.67
C GLN A 159 7.90 -13.67 -1.96
N ILE A 160 7.02 -12.67 -1.88
CA ILE A 160 6.35 -12.12 -3.06
C ILE A 160 7.38 -11.51 -4.02
N PHE A 161 8.34 -10.73 -3.52
CA PHE A 161 9.40 -10.19 -4.38
C PHE A 161 10.25 -11.27 -5.04
N ASP A 162 10.59 -12.37 -4.34
CA ASP A 162 11.30 -13.50 -4.96
C ASP A 162 10.50 -14.09 -6.13
N LYS A 163 9.19 -14.29 -5.94
CA LYS A 163 8.31 -14.78 -7.02
C LYS A 163 8.20 -13.81 -8.20
N LEU A 164 8.19 -12.50 -7.93
CA LEU A 164 8.18 -11.47 -8.95
C LEU A 164 9.51 -11.40 -9.71
N GLU A 165 10.64 -11.58 -9.04
CA GLU A 165 11.98 -11.49 -9.65
C GLU A 165 12.21 -12.62 -10.67
N ASP A 166 11.79 -13.84 -10.34
CA ASP A 166 11.94 -15.02 -11.21
C ASP A 166 11.22 -14.88 -12.58
N ASN A 167 10.23 -13.99 -12.67
CA ASN A 167 9.25 -14.01 -13.75
C ASN A 167 9.00 -12.64 -14.39
N THR A 168 9.73 -11.60 -13.97
CA THR A 168 9.55 -10.25 -14.50
C THR A 168 10.89 -9.63 -14.86
N LEU A 169 10.93 -8.91 -15.98
CA LEU A 169 12.10 -8.11 -16.38
C LEU A 169 12.13 -6.75 -15.65
N GLY A 170 11.24 -6.55 -14.67
CA GLY A 170 11.10 -5.31 -13.93
C GLY A 170 12.19 -5.13 -12.89
N ASN A 171 12.32 -3.92 -12.35
CA ASN A 171 13.35 -3.58 -11.37
C ASN A 171 13.02 -4.06 -9.94
N VAL A 172 12.60 -5.33 -9.82
CA VAL A 172 12.15 -5.95 -8.56
C VAL A 172 13.23 -5.88 -7.50
N GLY A 173 14.48 -6.19 -7.87
CA GLY A 173 15.63 -6.12 -6.96
C GLY A 173 15.82 -4.72 -6.37
N LYS A 174 15.72 -3.66 -7.17
CA LYS A 174 15.83 -2.28 -6.66
C LYS A 174 14.66 -1.91 -5.74
N THR A 175 13.43 -2.25 -6.13
CA THR A 175 12.24 -2.01 -5.30
C THR A 175 12.35 -2.72 -3.95
N ARG A 176 12.84 -3.96 -3.93
CA ARG A 176 13.08 -4.72 -2.70
C ARG A 176 14.11 -4.02 -1.79
N GLN A 177 15.21 -3.52 -2.35
CA GLN A 177 16.22 -2.80 -1.58
C GLN A 177 15.67 -1.51 -0.98
N ILE A 178 14.85 -0.78 -1.73
CA ILE A 178 14.16 0.41 -1.25
C ILE A 178 13.28 0.08 -0.04
N VAL A 179 12.43 -0.95 -0.15
CA VAL A 179 11.57 -1.41 0.96
C VAL A 179 12.39 -1.78 2.20
N LEU A 180 13.48 -2.55 2.03
CA LEU A 180 14.37 -2.89 3.14
C LEU A 180 14.98 -1.65 3.81
N SER A 181 15.33 -0.63 3.00
CA SER A 181 15.87 0.62 3.51
C SER A 181 14.83 1.42 4.33
N ILE A 182 13.57 1.41 3.90
CA ILE A 182 12.44 2.05 4.60
C ILE A 182 12.25 1.38 5.96
N TRP A 183 12.14 0.05 5.99
CA TRP A 183 11.98 -0.72 7.23
C TRP A 183 13.15 -0.47 8.19
N LYS A 184 14.38 -0.58 7.70
CA LYS A 184 15.57 -0.32 8.51
C LYS A 184 15.57 1.08 9.11
N ARG A 185 15.19 2.10 8.34
CA ARG A 185 15.14 3.50 8.80
C ARG A 185 14.09 3.69 9.88
N ARG A 186 12.89 3.13 9.71
CA ARG A 186 11.82 3.15 10.72
C ARG A 186 12.21 2.41 11.99
N ASP A 187 12.80 1.23 11.86
CA ASP A 187 13.24 0.42 13.00
C ASP A 187 14.31 1.17 13.82
N LEU A 188 15.29 1.79 13.16
CA LEU A 188 16.31 2.59 13.83
C LEU A 188 15.74 3.80 14.57
N ASP A 189 14.77 4.50 13.97
CA ASP A 189 14.12 5.65 14.60
C ASP A 189 13.24 5.25 15.80
N ASN A 190 12.72 4.01 15.79
CA ASN A 190 11.92 3.43 16.87
C ASN A 190 12.77 2.66 17.90
N CYS A 191 14.09 2.48 17.68
CA CYS A 191 15.00 1.93 18.67
C CYS A 191 15.40 3.00 19.69
N ASP A 192 14.82 2.96 20.89
CA ASP A 192 15.27 3.76 22.02
C ASP A 192 16.62 3.22 22.55
N GLU A 193 17.60 4.09 22.81
CA GLU A 193 18.93 3.73 23.36
C GLU A 193 18.89 2.98 24.70
N ASN A 194 17.73 2.90 25.36
CA ASN A 194 17.51 2.22 26.65
C ASN A 194 16.45 1.12 26.62
N SER A 195 15.98 0.68 25.45
CA SER A 195 14.80 -0.17 25.32
C SER A 195 15.12 -1.53 24.70
N PHE A 196 15.25 -2.53 25.56
CA PHE A 196 14.90 -3.91 25.20
C PHE A 196 13.36 -4.03 25.15
N GLY A 197 12.70 -3.34 24.21
CA GLY A 197 11.28 -3.57 23.89
C GLY A 197 10.24 -2.86 24.77
N LEU A 198 10.49 -1.63 25.22
CA LEU A 198 9.47 -0.74 25.77
C LEU A 198 9.44 0.59 25.01
N MET A 199 8.43 0.71 24.15
CA MET A 199 8.12 1.90 23.35
C MET A 199 8.01 3.17 24.19
N ALA A 200 8.63 4.25 23.71
CA ALA A 200 8.44 5.59 24.23
C ALA A 200 6.94 5.94 24.39
N ASP A 201 6.63 6.47 25.58
CA ASP A 201 5.32 6.92 26.03
C ASP A 201 4.55 7.69 24.92
N ASN A 202 3.34 7.23 24.63
CA ASN A 202 2.42 7.72 23.57
C ASN A 202 1.99 9.19 23.72
N SER A 203 2.60 9.95 24.63
CA SER A 203 2.26 11.33 24.99
C SER A 203 2.58 12.38 23.91
N LYS A 204 3.17 12.00 22.77
CA LYS A 204 3.36 12.89 21.60
C LYS A 204 2.43 12.62 20.42
N LYS A 205 1.60 11.58 20.48
CA LYS A 205 0.55 11.32 19.49
C LYS A 205 -0.65 12.21 19.82
N ASN A 206 -1.18 12.93 18.84
CA ASN A 206 -2.32 13.87 18.93
C ASN A 206 -2.03 15.33 19.31
N LYS A 207 -1.03 15.96 18.68
CA LYS A 207 -1.34 17.31 18.16
C LYS A 207 -1.99 17.09 16.81
N LYS A 208 -3.27 17.45 16.66
CA LYS A 208 -3.95 17.54 15.36
C LYS A 208 -3.15 18.55 14.51
N LYS A 209 -2.14 18.06 13.80
CA LYS A 209 -1.40 18.83 12.81
C LYS A 209 -2.32 18.92 11.60
N GLY A 210 -2.53 20.12 11.07
CA GLY A 210 -3.38 20.35 9.90
C GLY A 210 -2.94 19.51 8.70
N LEU A 211 -3.76 19.49 7.66
CA LEU A 211 -3.46 18.71 6.45
C LEU A 211 -2.20 19.24 5.73
N MET A 212 -1.86 20.52 5.93
CA MET A 212 -0.79 21.22 5.24
C MET A 212 0.41 21.58 6.12
N GLY A 213 1.57 21.77 5.48
CA GLY A 213 2.69 22.53 6.04
C GLY A 213 3.66 21.78 6.96
N TRP A 214 3.63 20.44 7.02
CA TRP A 214 4.59 19.65 7.80
C TRP A 214 4.99 18.36 7.08
N VAL A 215 6.19 17.83 7.32
CA VAL A 215 6.66 16.59 6.67
C VAL A 215 5.98 15.38 7.31
N ASN A 216 5.19 14.62 6.54
CA ASN A 216 4.48 13.43 7.02
C ASN A 216 5.37 12.17 6.99
N ASP A 217 4.81 11.03 7.41
CA ASP A 217 5.56 9.76 7.47
C ASP A 217 6.04 9.31 6.09
N TRP A 218 5.15 9.34 5.10
CA TRP A 218 5.45 9.02 3.70
C TRP A 218 6.62 9.87 3.17
N GLU A 219 6.58 11.18 3.41
CA GLU A 219 7.64 12.10 2.98
C GLU A 219 8.96 11.89 3.74
N LYS A 220 8.88 11.50 5.02
CA LYS A 220 10.06 11.26 5.84
C LYS A 220 10.81 9.98 5.45
N TYR A 221 10.08 8.90 5.17
CA TYR A 221 10.68 7.57 4.98
C TYR A 221 10.67 7.10 3.53
N VAL A 222 9.73 7.55 2.70
CA VAL A 222 9.44 6.93 1.39
C VAL A 222 9.75 7.85 0.21
N VAL A 223 9.45 9.15 0.25
CA VAL A 223 9.57 10.06 -0.92
C VAL A 223 10.98 10.11 -1.52
N ASP A 224 12.04 10.12 -0.71
CA ASP A 224 13.42 10.09 -1.22
C ASP A 224 13.69 8.82 -2.08
N GLU A 225 12.99 7.72 -1.79
CA GLU A 225 13.14 6.44 -2.48
C GLU A 225 12.09 6.23 -3.60
N ASP A 226 10.91 6.85 -3.52
CA ASP A 226 9.82 6.71 -4.50
C ASP A 226 10.22 7.29 -5.88
N TYR A 227 10.97 8.39 -5.90
CA TYR A 227 11.57 8.93 -7.13
C TYR A 227 12.52 7.93 -7.82
N ALA A 228 13.14 7.02 -7.06
CA ALA A 228 14.01 6.01 -7.62
C ALA A 228 13.22 4.89 -8.32
N ILE A 229 11.95 4.67 -7.96
CA ILE A 229 11.06 3.69 -8.59
C ILE A 229 10.39 4.30 -9.82
N ALA A 230 9.98 5.57 -9.79
CA ALA A 230 9.37 6.25 -10.92
C ALA A 230 10.32 6.47 -12.13
N LEU A 231 11.63 6.42 -11.91
CA LEU A 231 12.68 6.55 -12.94
C LEU A 231 13.21 5.19 -13.47
N ALA A 232 12.60 4.07 -13.08
CA ALA A 232 13.02 2.72 -13.48
C ALA A 232 12.18 2.12 -14.61
#